data_AF-A0A426Y299-F1
#
_entry.id   AF-A0A426Y299-F1
#
_cell.length_a   1.000
_cell.length_b   1.000
_cell.length_c   1.000
_cell.angle_alpha   90.00
_cell.angle_beta   90.00
_cell.angle_gamma   90.00
#
_symmetry.space_group_name_H-M   'P 1'
#
loop_
_entity.id
_entity.type
_entity.pdbx_description
1 polymer ?
#
loop_
_entity_poly.entity_id
_entity_poly.type
_entity_poly.pdbx_seq_one_letter_code
_entity_poly.pdbx_strand_id
1 'polypeptide(L)' 'MGDLVLRRVEVSDPGRTRGKLTPRWEESYRITQVVRDGTYTLSIMKGKTLPRTWHVSNLKKLYV' A
#
# COMPACT_ATOMS: atom_id res chain seq x y z
N MET A 1 0.18 13.30 8.56
CA MET A 1 -0.90 12.49 7.96
C MET A 1 -0.96 12.81 6.47
N GLY A 2 -0.31 12.02 5.61
CA GLY A 2 -0.18 12.37 4.20
C GLY A 2 0.97 11.74 3.43
N ASP A 3 1.82 10.93 4.09
CA ASP A 3 2.92 10.24 3.41
C ASP A 3 2.38 9.33 2.30
N LEU A 4 3.01 9.46 1.13
CA LEU A 4 2.79 8.59 -0.01
C LEU A 4 3.59 7.31 0.18
N VAL A 5 2.93 6.18 -0.03
CA VAL A 5 3.53 4.85 0.08
C VAL A 5 3.12 3.99 -1.10
N LEU A 6 4.02 3.14 -1.57
CA LEU A 6 3.71 2.08 -2.50
C LEU A 6 3.37 0.80 -1.75
N ARG A 7 2.42 0.02 -2.26
CA ARG A 7 1.99 -1.26 -1.68
C ARG A 7 2.64 -2.44 -2.39
N ARG A 8 3.05 -3.51 -1.71
CA ARG A 8 3.50 -4.73 -2.38
C ARG A 8 2.36 -5.45 -3.10
N VAL A 9 2.55 -5.77 -4.39
CA VAL A 9 1.56 -6.47 -5.23
C VAL A 9 1.34 -7.91 -4.77
N GLU A 10 2.36 -8.60 -4.29
CA GLU A 10 2.21 -10.01 -3.83
C GLU A 10 1.18 -10.17 -2.70
N VAL A 11 1.00 -9.12 -1.90
CA VAL A 11 0.05 -9.13 -0.79
C VAL A 11 -1.36 -8.75 -1.24
N SER A 12 -1.49 -8.03 -2.36
CA SER A 12 -2.78 -7.68 -2.95
C SER A 12 -3.30 -8.70 -3.98
N ASP A 13 -2.39 -9.38 -4.68
CA ASP A 13 -2.67 -10.36 -5.72
C ASP A 13 -1.96 -11.70 -5.40
N PRO A 14 -2.46 -12.46 -4.41
CA PRO A 14 -1.84 -13.72 -4.01
C PRO A 14 -1.87 -14.78 -5.14
N GLY A 15 -2.76 -14.62 -6.12
CA GLY A 15 -2.84 -15.49 -7.30
C GLY A 15 -1.73 -15.30 -8.33
N ARG A 16 -0.85 -14.28 -8.18
CA ARG A 16 0.13 -13.88 -9.20
C ARG A 16 -0.50 -13.75 -10.59
N THR A 17 -1.73 -13.26 -10.62
CA THR A 17 -2.46 -12.95 -11.84
C THR A 17 -1.70 -11.88 -12.64
N ARG A 18 -0.97 -11.01 -11.95
CA ARG A 18 0.07 -10.15 -12.52
C ARG A 18 1.32 -10.97 -12.88
N GLY A 19 1.54 -11.17 -14.18
CA GLY A 19 2.62 -11.98 -14.74
C GLY A 19 4.04 -11.59 -14.26
N LYS A 20 5.02 -12.45 -14.57
CA LYS A 20 6.42 -12.41 -14.09
C LYS A 20 7.17 -11.09 -14.30
N LEU A 21 6.67 -10.18 -15.14
CA LEU A 21 7.26 -8.88 -15.48
C LEU A 21 6.54 -7.67 -14.84
N THR A 22 5.55 -7.90 -13.99
CA THR A 22 4.80 -6.80 -13.39
C THR A 22 5.59 -6.15 -12.24
N PRO A 23 5.54 -4.82 -12.07
CA PRO A 23 6.20 -4.17 -10.94
C PRO A 23 5.77 -4.79 -9.62
N ARG A 24 6.75 -5.10 -8.75
CA ARG A 24 6.51 -5.68 -7.41
C ARG A 24 5.71 -4.75 -6.49
N TRP A 25 5.68 -3.46 -6.83
CA TRP A 25 5.01 -2.40 -6.10
C TRP A 25 3.83 -1.90 -6.92
N GLU A 26 2.69 -1.81 -6.25
CA GLU A 26 1.46 -1.25 -6.76
C GLU A 26 1.44 0.26 -6.55
N GLU A 27 0.53 0.90 -7.27
CA GLU A 27 0.27 2.33 -7.35
C GLU A 27 0.34 3.07 -5.99
N SER A 28 0.57 4.37 -6.02
CA SER A 28 0.75 5.17 -4.81
C SER A 28 -0.53 5.27 -3.97
N TYR A 29 -0.36 5.03 -2.67
CA TYR A 29 -1.37 5.14 -1.63
C TYR A 29 -1.00 6.25 -0.65
N ARG A 30 -2.01 6.79 0.02
CA ARG A 30 -1.84 7.75 1.10
C ARG A 30 -2.16 7.09 2.44
N ILE A 31 -1.28 7.26 3.43
CA ILE A 31 -1.58 6.85 4.81
C ILE A 31 -2.67 7.78 5.36
N THR A 32 -3.82 7.21 5.73
CA THR A 32 -4.94 7.94 6.32
C THR A 32 -4.96 7.89 7.84
N GLN A 33 -4.60 6.74 8.41
CA GLN A 33 -4.65 6.54 9.84
C GLN A 33 -3.54 5.60 10.30
N VAL A 34 -2.98 5.87 11.47
CA VAL A 34 -2.11 4.94 12.18
C VAL A 34 -3.00 4.10 13.09
N VAL A 35 -3.07 2.80 12.85
CA VAL A 35 -3.88 1.90 13.67
C VAL A 35 -3.08 1.48 14.91
N ARG A 36 -1.81 1.12 14.70
CA ARG A 36 -0.81 0.78 15.71
C ARG A 36 0.57 1.12 15.19
N ASP A 37 1.60 1.11 16.03
CA ASP A 37 2.97 1.29 15.58
C ASP A 37 3.31 0.29 14.47
N GLY A 38 3.73 0.82 13.32
CA GLY A 38 4.04 0.04 12.13
C GLY A 38 2.82 -0.50 11.36
N THR A 39 1.57 -0.23 11.77
CA THR A 39 0.36 -0.65 11.04
C THR A 39 -0.53 0.53 10.66
N TYR A 40 -0.80 0.67 9.37
CA TYR A 40 -1.46 1.84 8.79
C TYR A 40 -2.68 1.49 7.98
N THR A 41 -3.69 2.36 8.01
CA THR A 41 -4.78 2.36 7.03
C THR A 41 -4.36 3.20 5.84
N LEU A 42 -4.64 2.69 4.64
CA LEU A 42 -4.30 3.33 3.38
C LEU A 42 -5.55 3.81 2.66
N SER A 43 -5.43 4.86 1.86
CA SER A 43 -6.43 5.28 0.90
C SER A 43 -5.81 5.42 -0.48
N ILE A 44 -6.57 5.07 -1.51
CA ILE A 44 -6.18 5.37 -2.89
C ILE A 44 -6.21 6.88 -3.09
N MET A 45 -5.40 7.38 -4.03
CA MET A 45 -5.42 8.81 -4.41
C MET A 45 -6.83 9.30 -4.83
N LYS A 46 -7.69 8.40 -5.32
CA LYS A 46 -9.10 8.65 -5.65
C LYS A 46 -10.03 8.79 -4.42
N GLY A 47 -9.48 8.80 -3.19
CA GLY A 47 -10.22 9.07 -1.96
C GLY A 47 -10.92 7.87 -1.32
N LYS A 48 -10.76 6.65 -1.85
CA LYS A 48 -11.32 5.44 -1.23
C LYS A 48 -10.34 4.81 -0.24
N THR A 49 -10.74 4.78 1.02
CA THR A 49 -10.01 4.05 2.05
C THR A 49 -10.07 2.55 1.80
N LEU A 50 -8.92 1.87 1.89
CA LEU A 50 -8.86 0.42 1.82
C LEU A 50 -9.43 -0.16 3.12
N PRO A 51 -10.30 -1.18 3.05
CA PRO A 51 -10.88 -1.81 4.23
C PRO A 51 -9.84 -2.61 5.06
N ARG A 52 -8.65 -2.86 4.49
CA ARG A 52 -7.56 -3.61 5.11
C ARG A 52 -6.50 -2.69 5.68
N THR A 53 -5.97 -3.05 6.84
CA THR A 53 -4.80 -2.42 7.48
C THR A 53 -3.49 -3.06 7.01
N TRP A 54 -2.44 -2.26 6.88
CA TRP A 54 -1.18 -2.65 6.25
C TRP A 54 0.01 -2.41 7.17
N HIS A 55 0.83 -3.46 7.35
CA HIS A 55 2.09 -3.35 8.08
C HIS A 55 3.15 -2.60 7.24
N VAL A 56 4.02 -1.85 7.89
CA VAL A 56 5.10 -1.05 7.28
C VAL A 56 6.02 -1.89 6.39
N SER A 57 6.23 -3.17 6.72
CA SER A 57 7.03 -4.11 5.91
C SER A 57 6.44 -4.39 4.52
N ASN A 58 5.15 -4.12 4.32
CA ASN A 58 4.45 -4.27 3.04
C ASN A 58 4.29 -2.94 2.30
N LEU A 59 4.85 -1.86 2.85
CA LEU A 59 4.78 -0.50 2.35
C LEU A 59 6.17 0.01 2.05
N LYS A 60 6.30 0.78 0.98
CA LYS A 60 7.52 1.52 0.67
C LYS A 60 7.21 3.00 0.65
N LYS A 61 7.79 3.78 1.56
CA LYS A 61 7.67 5.24 1.53
C LYS A 61 8.22 5.79 0.21
N LEU A 62 7.42 6.63 -0.43
CA LEU A 62 7.88 7.49 -1.51
C LEU A 62 8.43 8.75 -0.87
N TYR A 63 9.72 9.01 -1.07
CA TYR A 63 10.31 10.30 -0.77
C TYR A 63 10.13 11.17 -2.02
N VAL A 64 9.43 12.28 -1.87
CA VAL A 64 9.40 13.39 -2.85
C VAL A 64 10.37 14.45 -2.37
#